data_AF-A0A7R9C2T8-F1
#
_entry.id   AF-A0A7R9C2T8-F1
#
_cell.length_a   1.000
_cell.length_b   1.000
_cell.length_c   1.000
_cell.angle_alpha   90.00
_cell.angle_beta   90.00
_cell.angle_gamma   90.00
#
_symmetry.space_group_name_H-M   'P 1'
#
loop_
_entity.id
_entity.type
_entity.pdbx_description
1 polymer ?
#
loop_
_entity_poly.entity_id
_entity_poly.type
_entity_poly.pdbx_seq_one_letter_code
_entity_poly.pdbx_strand_id
1 'polypeptide(L)'
;MLAVGVLSSVNVASLTQSEIRDIILGMEISAPSQQRQQIAEIEKQTKEQSQLTATTTRTVNKHGDEIITTTLSNYETQAFSSKTEWRVRAISATNLHLRTNHIYVASDDIKEAGYTYILPKNVLKKFIVISDLRAQISGYIYGSSPADNPQVKEIRCVVMPPQWGTHQSVNLPHTLPNHEYLKDLEPLGWMHTQPNELPQLSPHDITTHARIMSDNPAWDGEKTIVITCSF
;
A
#
# COMPACT_ATOMS: atom_id res chain seq x y z
N MET A 1 -8.52 23.90 2.65
CA MET A 1 -8.97 23.64 1.26
C MET A 1 -9.05 22.16 0.92
N LEU A 2 -7.96 21.38 1.02
CA LEU A 2 -7.99 19.92 0.80
C LEU A 2 -8.96 19.18 1.73
N ALA A 3 -9.05 19.58 3.01
CA ALA A 3 -10.00 18.99 3.96
C ALA A 3 -11.48 19.22 3.60
N VAL A 4 -11.81 20.33 2.92
CA VAL A 4 -13.20 20.64 2.55
C VAL A 4 -13.64 19.80 1.35
N GLY A 5 -12.77 19.62 0.34
CA GLY A 5 -13.07 18.78 -0.82
C GLY A 5 -13.33 17.31 -0.48
N VAL A 6 -12.75 16.81 0.62
CA VAL A 6 -12.99 15.44 1.12
C VAL A 6 -14.31 15.34 1.89
N LEU A 7 -14.72 16.40 2.59
CA LEU A 7 -15.93 16.39 3.41
C LEU A 7 -17.21 16.71 2.62
N SER A 8 -17.13 17.56 1.59
CA SER A 8 -18.31 18.04 0.85
C SER A 8 -18.52 17.40 -0.52
N SER A 9 -17.61 16.52 -0.97
CA SER A 9 -17.62 15.98 -2.34
C SER A 9 -17.63 17.05 -3.44
N VAL A 10 -17.26 18.30 -3.12
CA VAL A 10 -17.20 19.42 -4.06
C VAL A 10 -15.78 19.53 -4.60
N ASN A 11 -15.65 19.56 -5.93
CA ASN A 11 -14.36 19.79 -6.58
C ASN A 11 -13.86 21.22 -6.25
N VAL A 12 -12.76 21.32 -5.53
CA VAL A 12 -12.19 22.62 -5.10
C VAL A 12 -11.83 23.51 -6.30
N ALA A 13 -11.57 22.91 -7.48
CA ALA A 13 -11.26 23.65 -8.71
C ALA A 13 -12.48 24.32 -9.36
N SER A 14 -13.71 24.01 -8.95
CA SER A 14 -14.93 24.66 -9.46
C SER A 14 -15.40 25.83 -8.60
N LEU A 15 -14.66 26.20 -7.55
CA LEU A 15 -15.03 27.30 -6.65
C LEU A 15 -14.56 28.66 -7.19
N THR A 16 -15.45 29.63 -7.15
CA THR A 16 -15.16 31.04 -7.44
C THR A 16 -14.40 31.71 -6.29
N GLN A 17 -13.70 32.82 -6.54
CA GLN A 17 -12.94 33.55 -5.51
C GLN A 17 -13.82 34.04 -4.34
N SER A 18 -15.09 34.35 -4.60
CA SER A 18 -16.09 34.65 -3.57
C SER A 18 -16.40 33.44 -2.70
N GLU A 19 -16.64 32.26 -3.30
CA GLU A 19 -16.91 31.03 -2.55
C GLU A 19 -15.68 30.58 -1.74
N ILE A 20 -14.48 30.79 -2.27
CA ILE A 20 -13.22 30.57 -1.54
C ILE A 20 -13.13 31.48 -0.31
N ARG A 21 -13.48 32.75 -0.45
CA ARG A 21 -13.53 33.71 0.66
C ARG A 21 -14.57 33.28 1.70
N ASP A 22 -15.76 32.89 1.27
CA ASP A 22 -16.87 32.51 2.14
C ASP A 22 -16.55 31.24 2.93
N ILE A 23 -15.84 30.28 2.34
CA ILE A 23 -15.30 29.09 3.04
C ILE A 23 -14.28 29.48 4.11
N ILE A 24 -13.38 30.41 3.80
CA ILE A 24 -12.37 30.90 4.76
C ILE A 24 -13.06 31.63 5.93
N LEU A 25 -14.19 32.28 5.68
CA LEU A 25 -14.99 33.00 6.66
C LEU A 25 -16.03 32.13 7.38
N GLY A 26 -16.14 30.84 7.05
CA GLY A 26 -16.97 29.86 7.76
C GLY A 26 -18.45 29.80 7.35
N MET A 27 -18.80 30.25 6.15
CA MET A 27 -20.17 30.17 5.62
C MET A 27 -20.42 28.83 4.91
N GLU A 28 -21.65 28.29 5.01
CA GLU A 28 -22.04 27.05 4.35
C GLU A 28 -22.30 27.24 2.85
N ILE A 29 -21.82 26.30 2.03
CA ILE A 29 -21.95 26.33 0.57
C ILE A 29 -23.24 25.61 0.15
N SER A 30 -24.05 26.25 -0.70
CA SER A 30 -25.18 25.58 -1.37
C SER A 30 -24.68 24.73 -2.56
N ALA A 31 -25.28 23.56 -2.79
CA ALA A 31 -24.88 22.69 -3.90
C ALA A 31 -24.92 23.42 -5.27
N PRO A 32 -23.88 23.32 -6.11
CA PRO A 32 -23.82 24.03 -7.38
C PRO A 32 -24.86 23.50 -8.37
N SER A 33 -25.52 24.40 -9.11
CA SER A 33 -26.51 24.03 -10.12
C SER A 33 -25.85 23.41 -11.36
N GLN A 34 -26.49 22.39 -11.95
CA GLN A 34 -26.00 21.65 -13.14
C GLN A 34 -25.68 22.57 -14.34
N GLN A 35 -26.40 23.69 -14.46
CA GLN A 35 -26.18 24.68 -15.51
C GLN A 35 -24.83 25.40 -15.37
N ARG A 36 -24.29 25.55 -14.15
CA ARG A 36 -22.96 26.15 -13.91
C ARG A 36 -21.81 25.20 -14.21
N GLN A 37 -22.01 23.88 -14.07
CA GLN A 37 -21.00 22.88 -14.46
C GLN A 37 -20.74 22.93 -15.96
N GLN A 38 -21.79 23.09 -16.78
CA GLN A 38 -21.67 23.20 -18.23
C GLN A 38 -20.92 24.46 -18.68
N ILE A 39 -21.11 25.60 -18.00
CA ILE A 39 -20.43 26.86 -18.34
C ILE A 39 -18.93 26.78 -18.00
N ALA A 40 -18.58 26.17 -16.86
CA ALA A 40 -17.19 25.93 -16.48
C ALA A 40 -16.46 24.98 -17.45
N GLU A 41 -17.16 23.97 -18.00
CA GLU A 41 -16.63 23.10 -19.06
C GLU A 41 -16.35 23.86 -20.37
N ILE A 42 -17.24 24.77 -20.78
CA ILE A 42 -17.06 25.60 -21.97
C ILE A 42 -15.90 26.61 -21.81
N GLU A 43 -15.78 27.24 -20.63
CA GLU A 43 -14.65 28.14 -20.35
C GLU A 43 -13.31 27.39 -20.30
N LYS A 44 -13.31 26.13 -19.82
CA LYS A 44 -12.12 25.28 -19.80
C LYS A 44 -11.66 24.92 -21.22
N GLN A 45 -12.58 24.61 -22.13
CA GLN A 45 -12.28 24.42 -23.56
C GLN A 45 -11.70 25.67 -24.22
N THR A 46 -12.16 26.86 -23.81
CA THR A 46 -11.69 28.13 -24.40
C THR A 46 -10.30 28.53 -23.90
N LYS A 47 -9.94 28.23 -22.64
CA LYS A 47 -8.61 28.49 -22.08
C LYS A 47 -7.53 27.51 -22.55
N GLU A 48 -7.88 26.27 -22.85
CA GLU A 48 -6.92 25.26 -23.34
C GLU A 48 -6.34 25.58 -24.73
N GLN A 49 -6.97 26.48 -25.49
CA GLN A 49 -6.51 26.85 -26.84
C GLN A 49 -5.34 27.85 -26.89
N SER A 50 -4.88 28.39 -25.75
CA SER A 50 -3.93 29.54 -25.73
C SER A 50 -2.58 29.31 -25.02
N GLN A 51 -2.24 28.10 -24.58
CA GLN A 51 -0.89 27.79 -24.07
C GLN A 51 -0.37 26.44 -24.61
N LEU A 52 0.11 26.45 -25.86
CA LEU A 52 0.92 25.36 -26.42
C LEU A 52 2.39 25.58 -26.06
N THR A 53 2.82 25.17 -24.86
CA THR A 53 4.24 25.10 -24.51
C THR A 53 4.76 23.70 -24.89
N ALA A 54 5.43 23.60 -26.04
CA ALA A 54 6.05 22.36 -26.51
C ALA A 54 7.19 21.94 -25.56
N THR A 55 7.10 20.76 -24.94
CA THR A 55 8.17 20.24 -24.09
C THR A 55 9.03 19.27 -24.90
N THR A 56 10.31 19.59 -25.06
CA THR A 56 11.28 18.74 -25.76
C THR A 56 12.02 17.88 -24.75
N THR A 57 11.92 16.56 -24.86
CA THR A 57 12.65 15.62 -23.99
C THR A 57 13.81 15.00 -24.75
N ARG A 58 15.03 15.11 -24.20
CA ARG A 58 16.24 14.46 -24.72
C ARG A 58 16.55 13.22 -23.90
N THR A 59 16.66 12.07 -24.56
CA THR A 59 16.97 10.78 -23.91
C THR A 59 18.06 10.07 -24.71
N VAL A 60 18.94 9.33 -24.04
CA VAL A 60 20.07 8.64 -24.69
C VAL A 60 19.88 7.13 -24.59
N ASN A 61 20.00 6.43 -25.70
CA ASN A 61 19.94 4.95 -25.76
C ASN A 61 21.21 4.33 -25.13
N LYS A 62 21.16 3.05 -24.73
CA LYS A 62 22.33 2.23 -24.31
C LYS A 62 23.49 2.18 -25.33
N HIS A 63 23.24 2.63 -26.56
CA HIS A 63 24.24 2.74 -27.63
C HIS A 63 24.78 4.17 -27.83
N GLY A 64 24.35 5.16 -27.04
CA GLY A 64 24.85 6.54 -27.11
C GLY A 64 24.10 7.45 -28.08
N ASP A 65 23.11 6.93 -28.81
CA ASP A 65 22.30 7.73 -29.73
C ASP A 65 21.33 8.64 -28.97
N GLU A 66 21.34 9.93 -29.29
CA GLU A 66 20.39 10.91 -28.76
C GLU A 66 19.05 10.81 -29.48
N ILE A 67 18.00 10.49 -28.72
CA ILE A 67 16.61 10.56 -29.16
C ILE A 67 16.02 11.86 -28.62
N ILE A 68 15.66 12.76 -29.53
CA ILE A 68 15.01 14.04 -29.22
C ILE A 68 13.55 13.91 -29.64
N THR A 69 12.65 13.83 -28.65
CA THR A 69 11.20 13.76 -28.90
C THR A 69 10.56 15.08 -28.47
N THR A 70 9.95 15.77 -29.43
CA THR A 70 9.22 17.02 -29.20
C THR A 70 7.73 16.71 -29.14
N THR A 71 7.14 16.78 -27.95
CA THR A 71 5.71 16.52 -27.75
C THR A 71 4.95 17.85 -27.81
N LEU A 72 4.11 17.99 -28.84
CA LEU A 72 3.31 19.20 -29.12
C LEU A 72 1.89 19.14 -28.52
N SER A 73 1.48 18.00 -27.94
CA SER A 73 0.12 17.75 -27.46
C SER A 73 0.09 17.38 -25.98
N ASN A 74 -0.69 18.12 -25.17
CA ASN A 74 -0.96 17.81 -23.76
C ASN A 74 -1.63 16.44 -23.54
N TYR A 75 -2.23 15.85 -24.59
CA TYR A 75 -2.85 14.53 -24.51
C TYR A 75 -1.80 13.43 -24.24
N GLU A 76 -0.62 13.55 -24.86
CA GLU A 76 0.45 12.58 -24.67
C GLU A 76 1.11 12.73 -23.29
N THR A 77 1.11 13.92 -22.69
CA THR A 77 1.57 14.12 -21.30
C THR A 77 0.65 13.43 -20.28
N GLN A 78 -0.66 13.31 -20.57
CA GLN A 78 -1.58 12.49 -19.76
C GLN A 78 -1.42 10.99 -20.04
N ALA A 79 -1.15 10.61 -21.29
CA ALA A 79 -0.97 9.22 -21.70
C ALA A 79 0.40 8.64 -21.31
N PHE A 80 1.43 9.49 -21.17
CA PHE A 80 2.78 9.14 -20.75
C PHE A 80 2.95 9.27 -19.23
N SER A 81 1.98 8.75 -18.47
CA SER A 81 2.28 8.28 -17.12
C SER A 81 2.98 6.93 -17.26
N SER A 82 4.26 6.84 -16.88
CA SER A 82 4.79 5.51 -16.55
C SER A 82 3.87 4.97 -15.45
N LYS A 83 3.14 3.88 -15.74
CA LYS A 83 1.97 3.38 -14.97
C LYS A 83 2.21 3.09 -13.48
N THR A 84 3.38 3.40 -12.95
CA THR A 84 3.74 3.41 -11.54
C THR A 84 4.65 4.61 -11.26
N GLU A 85 4.11 5.64 -10.60
CA GLU A 85 4.84 6.79 -10.04
C GLU A 85 5.78 6.34 -8.90
N TRP A 86 6.85 5.60 -9.25
CA TRP A 86 7.80 5.02 -8.30
C TRP A 86 8.52 6.09 -7.48
N ARG A 87 8.73 7.29 -8.05
CA ARG A 87 9.35 8.43 -7.36
C ARG A 87 8.49 8.93 -6.21
N VAL A 88 7.21 9.17 -6.48
CA VAL A 88 6.26 9.61 -5.45
C VAL A 88 6.19 8.57 -4.34
N ARG A 89 6.09 7.28 -4.70
CA ARG A 89 6.09 6.18 -3.73
C ARG A 89 7.37 6.10 -2.91
N ALA A 90 8.53 6.22 -3.53
CA ALA A 90 9.82 6.20 -2.83
C ALA A 90 9.93 7.34 -1.82
N ILE A 91 9.47 8.55 -2.18
CA ILE A 91 9.42 9.69 -1.26
C ILE A 91 8.45 9.40 -0.12
N SER A 92 7.24 8.92 -0.41
CA SER A 92 6.24 8.61 0.63
C SER A 92 6.69 7.50 1.57
N ALA A 93 7.40 6.47 1.07
CA ALA A 93 7.93 5.37 1.86
C ALA A 93 8.93 5.83 2.93
N THR A 94 9.64 6.95 2.71
CA THR A 94 10.53 7.53 3.74
C THR A 94 9.80 7.89 5.03
N ASN A 95 8.48 8.16 4.97
CA ASN A 95 7.66 8.52 6.12
C ASN A 95 7.01 7.31 6.83
N LEU A 96 7.23 6.06 6.36
CA LEU A 96 6.64 4.87 6.99
C LEU A 96 7.06 4.69 8.46
N HIS A 97 8.25 5.16 8.82
CA HIS A 97 8.71 5.13 10.22
C HIS A 97 7.79 5.90 11.18
N LEU A 98 7.11 6.96 10.72
CA LEU A 98 6.15 7.73 11.53
C LEU A 98 4.92 6.90 11.91
N ARG A 99 4.50 5.98 11.03
CA ARG A 99 3.37 5.08 11.27
C ARG A 99 3.65 4.06 12.39
N THR A 100 4.93 3.82 12.70
CA THR A 100 5.32 2.89 13.78
C THR A 100 5.08 3.43 15.19
N ASN A 101 4.69 4.70 15.33
CA ASN A 101 4.38 5.34 16.61
C ASN A 101 2.99 4.96 17.11
N HIS A 102 2.02 4.79 16.20
CA HIS A 102 0.63 4.47 16.51
C HIS A 102 0.25 3.18 15.79
N ILE A 103 0.34 2.06 16.51
CA ILE A 103 0.00 0.73 16.00
C ILE A 103 -1.21 0.24 16.79
N TYR A 104 -2.27 -0.08 16.07
CA TYR A 104 -3.48 -0.69 16.62
C TYR A 104 -3.45 -2.19 16.32
N VAL A 105 -3.92 -2.98 17.29
CA VAL A 105 -4.04 -4.43 17.15
C VAL A 105 -5.53 -4.76 17.23
N ALA A 106 -6.06 -5.39 16.19
CA ALA A 106 -7.44 -5.86 16.18
C ALA A 106 -7.65 -6.79 17.37
N SER A 107 -8.61 -6.45 18.21
CA SER A 107 -8.91 -7.16 19.46
C SER A 107 -10.27 -7.81 19.30
N ASP A 108 -10.30 -9.02 18.76
CA ASP A 108 -11.49 -9.87 18.79
C ASP A 108 -11.53 -10.68 20.10
N ASP A 109 -12.70 -11.24 20.41
CA ASP A 109 -12.89 -12.11 21.57
C ASP A 109 -11.87 -13.26 21.57
N ILE A 110 -11.08 -13.33 22.65
CA ILE A 110 -10.05 -14.35 22.83
C ILE A 110 -10.73 -15.71 22.96
N LYS A 111 -10.50 -16.59 21.99
CA LYS A 111 -10.94 -18.00 22.09
C LYS A 111 -10.01 -18.73 23.05
N GLU A 112 -10.56 -19.31 24.12
CA GLU A 112 -9.79 -20.09 25.13
C GLU A 112 -9.04 -21.30 24.55
N ALA A 113 -9.44 -21.78 23.37
CA ALA A 113 -8.86 -22.97 22.73
C ALA A 113 -7.76 -22.68 21.68
N GLY A 114 -7.33 -21.42 21.50
CA GLY A 114 -6.36 -21.02 20.46
C GLY A 114 -4.94 -20.77 20.95
N TYR A 115 -3.96 -20.81 20.04
CA TYR A 115 -2.61 -20.33 20.31
C TYR A 115 -2.56 -18.81 20.39
N THR A 116 -1.75 -18.27 21.30
CA THR A 116 -1.47 -16.83 21.40
C THR A 116 -0.13 -16.50 20.77
N TYR A 117 -0.11 -15.61 19.79
CA TYR A 117 1.11 -15.24 19.05
C TYR A 117 1.68 -13.91 19.55
N ILE A 118 2.97 -13.91 19.87
CA ILE A 118 3.69 -12.72 20.34
C ILE A 118 4.62 -12.25 19.23
N LEU A 119 4.32 -11.07 18.65
CA LEU A 119 5.15 -10.44 17.63
C LEU A 119 6.09 -9.38 18.25
N PRO A 120 7.42 -9.54 18.15
CA PRO A 120 8.35 -8.54 18.64
C PRO A 120 8.21 -7.19 17.93
N LYS A 121 8.09 -6.12 18.72
CA LYS A 121 7.87 -4.76 18.20
C LYS A 121 8.97 -4.29 17.26
N ASN A 122 10.23 -4.64 17.53
CA ASN A 122 11.36 -4.28 16.67
C ASN A 122 11.25 -4.89 15.27
N VAL A 123 10.82 -6.16 15.17
CA VAL A 123 10.61 -6.86 13.90
C VAL A 123 9.47 -6.22 13.13
N LEU A 124 8.33 -5.96 13.79
CA LEU A 124 7.20 -5.27 13.18
C LEU A 124 7.57 -3.87 12.66
N LYS A 125 8.27 -3.06 13.47
CA LYS A 125 8.73 -1.73 13.05
C LYS A 125 9.64 -1.82 11.83
N LYS A 126 10.59 -2.76 11.82
CA LYS A 126 11.50 -2.92 10.69
C LYS A 126 10.76 -3.37 9.44
N PHE A 127 9.81 -4.29 9.57
CA PHE A 127 8.95 -4.76 8.49
C PHE A 127 8.17 -3.59 7.87
N ILE A 128 7.49 -2.77 8.67
CA ILE A 128 6.77 -1.57 8.20
C ILE A 128 7.68 -0.60 7.46
N VAL A 129 8.90 -0.37 7.97
CA VAL A 129 9.83 0.61 7.38
C VAL A 129 10.36 0.18 6.00
N ILE A 130 10.46 -1.12 5.73
CA ILE A 130 10.92 -1.64 4.43
C ILE A 130 9.78 -1.87 3.42
N SER A 131 8.53 -1.63 3.82
CA SER A 131 7.34 -1.80 2.97
C SER A 131 7.17 -0.67 1.93
N ASP A 132 6.13 -0.83 1.09
CA ASP A 132 5.60 0.22 0.22
C ASP A 132 4.14 0.50 0.58
N LEU A 133 3.67 1.72 0.34
CA LEU A 133 2.28 2.11 0.62
C LEU A 133 1.28 1.52 -0.38
N ARG A 134 1.75 1.04 -1.54
CA ARG A 134 0.88 0.55 -2.61
C ARG A 134 1.13 -0.90 -2.98
N ALA A 135 2.39 -1.33 -3.09
CA ALA A 135 2.77 -2.71 -3.36
C ALA A 135 2.89 -3.47 -2.04
N GLN A 136 2.21 -4.61 -1.95
CA GLN A 136 2.28 -5.48 -0.78
C GLN A 136 3.66 -6.13 -0.70
N ILE A 137 4.21 -6.24 0.50
CA ILE A 137 5.38 -7.08 0.80
C ILE A 137 4.98 -8.13 1.83
N SER A 138 5.71 -9.23 1.88
CA SER A 138 5.42 -10.36 2.74
C SER A 138 6.69 -10.97 3.33
N GLY A 139 6.56 -11.59 4.50
CA GLY A 139 7.62 -12.38 5.11
C GLY A 139 7.07 -13.62 5.78
N TYR A 140 7.82 -14.71 5.72
CA TYR A 140 7.52 -15.93 6.47
C TYR A 140 7.90 -15.77 7.93
N ILE A 141 7.04 -16.23 8.82
CA ILE A 141 7.20 -16.08 10.27
C ILE A 141 7.70 -17.40 10.84
N TYR A 142 8.77 -17.33 11.63
CA TYR A 142 9.30 -18.47 12.36
C TYR A 142 9.45 -18.13 13.83
N GLY A 143 9.23 -19.13 14.68
CA GLY A 143 9.27 -18.94 16.12
C GLY A 143 9.31 -20.23 16.89
N SER A 144 9.05 -20.13 18.19
CA SER A 144 8.98 -21.28 19.08
C SER A 144 8.09 -20.93 20.26
N SER A 145 7.51 -21.96 20.90
CA SER A 145 6.91 -21.79 22.21
C SER A 145 7.99 -21.61 23.29
N PRO A 146 7.72 -20.81 24.33
CA PRO A 146 8.57 -20.78 25.51
C PRO A 146 8.42 -22.10 26.29
N ALA A 147 9.43 -22.46 27.10
CA ALA A 147 9.50 -23.76 27.76
C ALA A 147 8.41 -23.97 28.83
N ASP A 148 7.86 -22.88 29.35
CA ASP A 148 6.84 -22.83 30.40
C ASP A 148 5.40 -22.85 29.86
N ASN A 149 5.17 -22.40 28.62
CA ASN A 149 3.82 -22.31 28.06
C ASN A 149 3.75 -22.72 26.56
N PRO A 150 3.30 -23.95 26.24
CA PRO A 150 3.19 -24.42 24.86
C PRO A 150 2.06 -23.76 24.06
N GLN A 151 1.09 -23.10 24.71
CA GLN A 151 -0.01 -22.40 24.03
C GLN A 151 0.39 -21.01 23.52
N VAL A 152 1.57 -20.52 23.93
CA VAL A 152 2.13 -19.26 23.43
C VAL A 152 3.13 -19.56 22.32
N LYS A 153 3.10 -18.76 21.25
CA LYS A 153 4.01 -18.82 20.11
C LYS A 153 4.75 -17.50 20.00
N GLU A 154 6.03 -17.51 20.36
CA GLU A 154 6.88 -16.33 20.25
C GLU A 154 7.51 -16.28 18.86
N ILE A 155 7.18 -15.23 18.10
CA ILE A 155 7.79 -14.98 16.80
C ILE A 155 9.24 -14.54 17.05
N ARG A 156 10.21 -15.28 16.50
CA ARG A 156 11.64 -15.00 16.67
C ARG A 156 12.23 -14.28 15.47
N CYS A 157 11.77 -14.60 14.26
CA CYS A 157 12.26 -13.95 13.06
C CYS A 157 11.20 -13.92 11.95
N VAL A 158 11.42 -13.00 11.01
CA VAL A 158 10.67 -12.90 9.76
C VAL A 158 11.66 -13.03 8.61
N VAL A 159 11.43 -14.01 7.73
CA VAL A 159 12.27 -14.29 6.57
C VAL A 159 11.65 -13.65 5.35
N MET A 160 12.42 -12.81 4.65
CA MET A 160 12.01 -12.13 3.44
C MET A 160 12.52 -12.90 2.21
N PRO A 161 11.70 -13.74 1.56
CA PRO A 161 12.10 -14.41 0.32
C PRO A 161 12.13 -13.41 -0.84
N PRO A 162 12.80 -13.75 -1.97
CA PRO A 162 12.65 -13.02 -3.22
C PRO A 162 11.18 -12.95 -3.63
N GLN A 163 10.63 -11.75 -3.82
CA GLN A 163 9.20 -11.56 -4.01
C GLN A 163 8.91 -10.30 -4.82
N TRP A 164 7.69 -10.21 -5.34
CA TRP A 164 7.17 -8.97 -5.91
C TRP A 164 5.68 -8.81 -5.59
N GLY A 165 5.31 -7.57 -5.27
CA GLY A 165 3.96 -7.22 -4.84
C GLY A 165 3.17 -6.49 -5.90
N THR A 166 1.85 -6.71 -5.88
CA THR A 166 0.86 -5.84 -6.50
C THR A 166 0.10 -5.07 -5.41
N HIS A 167 -0.95 -4.34 -5.78
CA HIS A 167 -1.82 -3.69 -4.80
C HIS A 167 -2.71 -4.67 -4.03
N GLN A 168 -2.97 -5.85 -4.60
CA GLN A 168 -3.96 -6.81 -4.10
C GLN A 168 -3.32 -8.09 -3.54
N SER A 169 -2.10 -8.41 -3.97
CA SER A 169 -1.46 -9.67 -3.63
C SER A 169 0.07 -9.58 -3.72
N VAL A 170 0.74 -10.55 -3.12
CA VAL A 170 2.19 -10.76 -3.20
C VAL A 170 2.47 -12.07 -3.93
N ASN A 171 3.51 -12.09 -4.75
CA ASN A 171 4.01 -13.30 -5.38
C ASN A 171 5.25 -13.78 -4.66
N LEU A 172 5.16 -15.00 -4.13
CA LEU A 172 6.21 -15.67 -3.36
C LEU A 172 6.77 -16.86 -4.13
N PRO A 173 8.03 -17.26 -3.87
CA PRO A 173 8.59 -18.49 -4.42
C PRO A 173 7.87 -19.72 -3.87
N HIS A 174 7.87 -20.82 -4.64
CA HIS A 174 7.30 -22.10 -4.19
C HIS A 174 8.12 -22.75 -3.08
N THR A 175 9.44 -22.52 -3.07
CA THR A 175 10.35 -23.13 -2.10
C THR A 175 10.41 -22.28 -0.84
N LEU A 176 10.15 -22.91 0.32
CA LEU A 176 10.33 -22.27 1.62
C LEU A 176 11.83 -22.02 1.90
N PRO A 177 12.14 -20.97 2.68
CA PRO A 177 13.51 -20.68 3.04
C PRO A 177 14.09 -21.79 3.92
N ASN A 178 15.34 -22.15 3.63
CA ASN A 178 16.13 -23.08 4.45
C ASN A 178 17.41 -22.38 4.89
N HIS A 179 17.66 -22.37 6.20
CA HIS A 179 18.84 -21.74 6.77
C HIS A 179 19.18 -22.40 8.12
N GLU A 180 20.46 -22.39 8.50
CA GLU A 180 20.92 -23.00 9.76
C GLU A 180 20.20 -22.44 10.99
N TYR A 181 20.01 -21.12 11.04
CA TYR A 181 19.27 -20.44 12.11
C TYR A 181 17.76 -20.74 12.18
N LEU A 182 17.19 -21.46 11.20
CA LEU A 182 15.78 -21.86 11.23
C LEU A 182 15.59 -23.29 11.76
N LYS A 183 16.66 -24.05 12.01
CA LYS A 183 16.56 -25.46 12.41
C LYS A 183 15.81 -25.69 13.73
N ASP A 184 15.96 -24.77 14.67
CA ASP A 184 15.35 -24.86 16.00
C ASP A 184 14.01 -24.11 16.07
N LEU A 185 13.51 -23.59 14.94
CA LEU A 185 12.28 -22.82 14.87
C LEU A 185 11.22 -23.56 14.05
N GLU A 186 9.97 -23.43 14.47
CA GLU A 186 8.81 -23.92 13.72
C GLU A 186 8.25 -22.79 12.83
N PRO A 187 7.70 -23.12 11.64
CA PRO A 187 6.97 -22.15 10.84
C PRO A 187 5.66 -21.79 11.53
N LEU A 188 5.43 -20.49 11.73
CA LEU A 188 4.21 -19.94 12.35
C LEU A 188 3.30 -19.24 11.33
N GLY A 189 3.60 -19.38 10.04
CA GLY A 189 2.83 -18.81 8.96
C GLY A 189 3.54 -17.65 8.25
N TRP A 190 2.80 -16.61 7.89
CA TRP A 190 3.33 -15.47 7.13
C TRP A 190 2.63 -14.17 7.51
N MET A 191 3.33 -13.06 7.25
CA MET A 191 2.75 -11.72 7.33
C MET A 191 2.87 -11.02 5.99
N HIS A 192 1.97 -10.07 5.74
CA HIS A 192 2.10 -9.15 4.62
C HIS A 192 1.49 -7.78 4.93
N THR A 193 1.92 -6.77 4.18
CA THR A 193 1.26 -5.47 4.21
C THR A 193 0.05 -5.43 3.29
N GLN A 194 -0.92 -4.60 3.64
CA GLN A 194 -2.04 -4.26 2.77
C GLN A 194 -2.32 -2.76 2.78
N PRO A 195 -2.74 -2.19 1.64
CA PRO A 195 -2.94 -0.75 1.50
C PRO A 195 -4.23 -0.24 2.14
N ASN A 196 -5.20 -1.13 2.38
CA ASN A 196 -6.46 -0.81 3.03
C ASN A 196 -6.75 -1.88 4.07
N GLU A 197 -7.34 -1.49 5.20
CA GLU A 197 -7.83 -2.43 6.20
C GLU A 197 -9.08 -3.17 5.68
N LEU A 198 -9.07 -4.49 5.84
CA LEU A 198 -10.20 -5.35 5.52
C LEU A 198 -10.72 -5.97 6.81
N PRO A 199 -12.05 -6.13 6.98
CA PRO A 199 -12.64 -6.75 8.16
C PRO A 199 -12.38 -8.27 8.23
N GLN A 200 -11.91 -8.86 7.14
CA GLN A 200 -11.64 -10.30 7.02
C GLN A 200 -10.46 -10.51 6.08
N LEU A 201 -9.86 -11.70 6.13
CA LEU A 201 -8.81 -12.11 5.20
C LEU A 201 -9.31 -12.04 3.76
N SER A 202 -8.46 -11.56 2.85
CA SER A 202 -8.82 -11.51 1.44
C SER A 202 -8.87 -12.93 0.84
N PRO A 203 -9.63 -13.14 -0.25
CA PRO A 203 -9.57 -14.41 -0.98
C PRO A 203 -8.15 -14.77 -1.44
N HIS A 204 -7.30 -13.78 -1.73
CA HIS A 204 -5.91 -13.99 -2.07
C HIS A 204 -5.09 -14.53 -0.89
N ASP A 205 -5.36 -14.07 0.33
CA ASP A 205 -4.64 -14.53 1.52
C ASP A 205 -5.01 -15.98 1.83
N ILE A 206 -6.30 -16.32 1.76
CA ILE A 206 -6.81 -17.68 2.00
C ILE A 206 -6.22 -18.66 0.98
N THR A 207 -6.27 -18.30 -0.30
CA THR A 207 -5.74 -19.15 -1.39
C THR A 207 -4.22 -19.31 -1.30
N THR A 208 -3.48 -18.25 -0.99
CA THR A 208 -2.03 -18.29 -0.83
C THR A 208 -1.65 -19.14 0.37
N HIS A 209 -2.32 -18.94 1.51
CA HIS A 209 -2.08 -19.72 2.72
C HIS A 209 -2.36 -21.21 2.51
N ALA A 210 -3.52 -21.55 1.94
CA ALA A 210 -3.88 -22.94 1.63
C ALA A 210 -2.88 -23.60 0.66
N ARG A 211 -2.41 -22.86 -0.35
CA ARG A 211 -1.40 -23.35 -1.29
C ARG A 211 -0.07 -23.65 -0.59
N ILE A 212 0.42 -22.73 0.23
CA ILE A 212 1.68 -22.93 0.96
C ILE A 212 1.59 -24.16 1.87
N MET A 213 0.47 -24.32 2.60
CA MET A 213 0.24 -25.50 3.44
C MET A 213 0.18 -26.80 2.65
N SER A 214 -0.50 -26.80 1.50
CA SER A 214 -0.60 -27.98 0.63
C SER A 214 0.77 -28.39 0.08
N ASP A 215 1.61 -27.41 -0.27
CA ASP A 215 2.93 -27.66 -0.87
C ASP A 215 3.99 -28.01 0.20
N ASN A 216 3.75 -27.68 1.47
CA ASN A 216 4.74 -27.81 2.55
C ASN A 216 4.17 -28.51 3.79
N PRO A 217 4.38 -29.84 3.92
CA PRO A 217 3.90 -30.62 5.06
C PRO A 217 4.44 -30.20 6.43
N ALA A 218 5.50 -29.37 6.47
CA ALA A 218 6.05 -28.82 7.70
C ALA A 218 5.14 -27.76 8.34
N TRP A 219 4.19 -27.19 7.59
CA TRP A 219 3.23 -26.21 8.10
C TRP A 219 2.05 -26.92 8.75
N ASP A 220 1.86 -26.65 10.04
CA ASP A 220 0.73 -27.16 10.81
C ASP A 220 -0.45 -26.19 10.75
N GLY A 221 -1.58 -26.64 10.18
CA GLY A 221 -2.76 -25.82 9.96
C GLY A 221 -3.41 -25.25 11.23
N GLU A 222 -3.12 -25.81 12.40
CA GLU A 222 -3.59 -25.27 13.67
C GLU A 222 -2.64 -24.20 14.26
N LYS A 223 -1.38 -24.17 13.81
CA LYS A 223 -0.31 -23.30 14.34
C LYS A 223 0.16 -22.21 13.37
N THR A 224 -0.19 -22.30 12.09
CA THR A 224 0.21 -21.29 11.11
C THR A 224 -0.86 -20.24 10.93
N ILE A 225 -0.47 -18.97 10.96
CA ILE A 225 -1.39 -17.83 10.85
C ILE A 225 -1.01 -16.90 9.69
N VAL A 226 -1.95 -16.03 9.33
CA VAL A 226 -1.71 -14.90 8.43
C VAL A 226 -1.85 -13.60 9.21
N ILE A 227 -0.79 -12.80 9.26
CA ILE A 227 -0.83 -11.47 9.85
C ILE A 227 -0.91 -10.42 8.74
N THR A 228 -2.02 -9.67 8.70
CA THR A 228 -2.22 -8.54 7.80
C THR A 228 -1.81 -7.24 8.47
N CYS A 229 -0.83 -6.52 7.92
CA CYS A 229 -0.43 -5.20 8.37
C CYS A 229 -1.04 -4.11 7.47
N SER A 230 -2.17 -3.54 7.88
CA SER A 230 -2.85 -2.47 7.16
C SER A 230 -2.18 -1.11 7.35
N PHE A 231 -2.10 -0.32 6.28
CA PHE A 231 -1.70 1.07 6.29
C PHE A 231 -2.89 2.02 6.21
#